data_AF-A0A061J881-F1
#
_entry.id   AF-A0A061J881-F1
#
_cell.length_a   1.000
_cell.length_b   1.000
_cell.length_c   1.000
_cell.angle_alpha   90.00
_cell.angle_beta   90.00
_cell.angle_gamma   90.00
#
_symmetry.space_group_name_H-M   'P 1'
#
loop_
_entity.id
_entity.type
_entity.pdbx_description
1 polymer ?
#
loop_
_entity_poly.entity_id
_entity_poly.type
_entity_poly.pdbx_seq_one_letter_code
_entity_poly.pdbx_strand_id
1 'polypeptide(L)'
;MASDSCPNCCAVLSLMGIVHLILFGGMFSVRAVSFHITSVENGWDIDEKARACFNGAIFYGITLFLSVVARIYTRRGQAARQALIEAERLRERAELHIE
;
A
#
# COMPACT_ATOMS: atom_id res chain seq x y z
N MET A 1 -3.15 -17.93 7.98
CA MET A 1 -2.73 -17.04 6.89
C MET A 1 -1.98 -15.87 7.51
N ALA A 2 -0.74 -15.60 7.07
CA ALA A 2 0.12 -14.58 7.68
C ALA A 2 -0.53 -13.19 7.53
N SER A 3 -1.02 -12.63 8.64
CA SER A 3 -1.67 -11.31 8.68
C SER A 3 -0.76 -10.17 8.23
N ASP A 4 0.55 -10.40 8.15
CA ASP A 4 1.54 -9.45 7.65
C ASP A 4 1.73 -9.46 6.14
N SER A 5 1.20 -10.47 5.43
CA SER A 5 1.37 -10.58 3.97
C SER A 5 0.45 -9.62 3.19
N CYS A 6 -0.79 -9.40 3.67
CA CYS A 6 -1.75 -8.51 2.99
C CYS A 6 -1.32 -7.03 3.01
N PRO A 7 -0.91 -6.43 4.15
CA PRO A 7 -0.47 -5.03 4.15
C PRO A 7 0.76 -4.80 3.27
N ASN A 8 1.65 -5.80 3.18
CA ASN A 8 2.84 -5.70 2.36
C ASN A 8 2.52 -5.79 0.86
N CYS A 9 1.65 -6.73 0.44
CA CYS A 9 1.28 -6.83 -0.97
C CYS A 9 0.46 -5.62 -1.44
N CYS A 10 -0.45 -5.10 -0.61
CA CYS A 10 -1.20 -3.89 -0.91
C CYS A 10 -0.29 -2.65 -1.01
N ALA A 11 0.74 -2.55 -0.17
CA ALA A 11 1.72 -1.47 -0.26
C ALA A 11 2.54 -1.53 -1.55
N VAL A 12 3.04 -2.73 -1.92
CA VAL A 12 3.81 -2.91 -3.17
C VAL A 12 2.96 -2.64 -4.40
N LEU A 13 1.72 -3.16 -4.44
CA LEU A 13 0.78 -2.89 -5.52
C LEU A 13 0.48 -1.38 -5.63
N SER A 14 0.28 -0.71 -4.50
CA SER A 14 0.01 0.73 -4.49
C SER A 14 1.20 1.54 -4.97
N LEU A 15 2.44 1.19 -4.58
CA LEU A 15 3.64 1.84 -5.10
C LEU A 15 3.77 1.67 -6.62
N MET A 16 3.59 0.45 -7.12
CA MET A 16 3.61 0.19 -8.57
C MET A 16 2.53 0.98 -9.29
N GLY A 17 1.30 1.00 -8.76
CA GLY A 17 0.18 1.76 -9.32
C GLY A 17 0.46 3.26 -9.38
N ILE A 18 0.99 3.85 -8.30
CA ILE A 18 1.37 5.27 -8.25
C ILE A 18 2.41 5.59 -9.33
N VAL A 19 3.49 4.80 -9.41
CA VAL A 19 4.56 5.03 -10.40
C VAL A 19 4.01 4.96 -11.83
N HIS A 20 3.22 3.94 -12.14
CA HIS A 20 2.62 3.80 -13.48
C HIS A 20 1.68 4.96 -13.81
N LEU A 21 0.82 5.34 -12.88
CA LEU A 21 -0.17 6.41 -13.13
C LEU A 21 0.48 7.79 -13.24
N ILE A 22 1.55 8.06 -12.47
CA ILE A 22 2.32 9.29 -12.62
C ILE A 22 3.05 9.30 -13.97
N LEU A 23 3.68 8.18 -14.37
CA LEU A 23 4.35 8.08 -15.67
C LEU A 23 3.37 8.25 -16.82
N PHE A 24 2.24 7.54 -16.81
CA PHE A 24 1.21 7.68 -17.84
C PHE A 24 0.57 9.06 -17.84
N GLY A 25 0.22 9.61 -16.68
CA GLY A 25 -0.33 10.96 -16.56
C GLY A 25 0.64 12.03 -17.09
N GLY A 26 1.93 11.88 -16.80
CA GLY A 26 2.99 12.73 -17.34
C GLY A 26 3.11 12.62 -18.86
N MET A 27 3.10 11.39 -19.40
CA MET A 27 3.15 11.16 -20.86
C MET A 27 1.92 11.72 -21.60
N PHE A 28 0.73 11.62 -21.00
CA PHE A 28 -0.48 12.28 -21.52
C PHE A 28 -0.33 13.81 -21.45
N SER A 29 0.14 14.36 -20.33
CA SER A 29 0.36 15.81 -20.15
C SER A 29 1.31 16.41 -21.18
N VAL A 30 2.38 15.71 -21.56
CA VAL A 30 3.34 16.20 -22.57
C VAL A 30 2.92 15.89 -24.01
N ARG A 31 1.72 15.31 -24.21
CA ARG A 31 1.19 14.90 -25.53
C ARG A 31 2.17 14.01 -26.29
N ALA A 32 2.78 13.04 -25.61
CA ALA A 32 3.70 12.11 -26.23
C ALA A 32 3.06 11.43 -27.46
N VAL A 33 3.83 11.32 -28.55
CA VAL A 33 3.32 10.91 -29.88
C VAL A 33 2.54 9.59 -29.83
N SER A 34 3.04 8.61 -29.09
CA SER A 34 2.38 7.31 -28.94
C SER A 34 0.98 7.41 -28.33
N PHE A 35 0.78 8.27 -27.34
CA PHE A 35 -0.53 8.47 -26.71
C PHE A 35 -1.42 9.42 -27.50
N HIS A 36 -0.85 10.38 -28.22
CA HIS A 36 -1.60 11.23 -29.13
C HIS A 36 -2.24 10.42 -30.27
N ILE A 37 -1.52 9.46 -30.85
CA ILE A 37 -2.06 8.56 -31.89
C ILE A 37 -3.25 7.77 -31.34
N THR A 38 -3.09 7.12 -30.19
CA THR A 38 -4.17 6.36 -29.54
C THR A 38 -5.37 7.25 -29.18
N SER A 39 -5.13 8.50 -28.81
CA SER A 39 -6.18 9.46 -28.49
C SER A 39 -6.97 9.91 -29.71
N VAL A 40 -6.31 10.13 -30.85
CA VAL A 40 -6.98 10.44 -32.11
C VAL A 40 -7.79 9.23 -32.59
N GLU A 41 -7.24 8.02 -32.49
CA GLU A 41 -7.90 6.79 -32.89
C GLU A 41 -9.16 6.50 -32.04
N ASN A 42 -9.10 6.75 -30.74
CA ASN A 42 -10.22 6.48 -29.81
C ASN A 42 -11.09 7.71 -29.51
N GLY A 43 -10.79 8.88 -30.08
CA GLY A 43 -11.50 10.13 -29.80
C GLY A 43 -11.41 10.60 -28.35
N TRP A 44 -10.30 10.34 -27.67
CA TRP A 44 -10.12 10.71 -26.26
C TRP A 44 -9.66 12.16 -26.12
N ASP A 45 -10.07 12.78 -25.01
CA ASP A 45 -9.46 14.02 -24.52
C ASP A 45 -8.22 13.65 -23.66
N ILE A 46 -7.04 14.03 -24.16
CA ILE A 46 -5.74 13.78 -23.51
C ILE A 46 -5.70 14.42 -22.11
N ASP A 47 -6.24 15.62 -21.96
CA ASP A 47 -6.17 16.38 -20.71
C ASP A 47 -7.11 15.74 -19.66
N GLU A 48 -8.25 15.23 -20.08
CA GLU A 48 -9.15 14.45 -19.22
C GLU A 48 -8.48 13.14 -18.76
N LYS A 49 -7.83 12.41 -19.67
CA LYS A 49 -7.13 11.15 -19.34
C LYS A 49 -5.94 11.39 -18.41
N ALA A 50 -5.17 12.46 -18.62
CA ALA A 50 -4.09 12.85 -17.72
C ALA A 50 -4.62 13.11 -16.30
N ARG A 51 -5.72 13.87 -16.17
CA ARG A 51 -6.38 14.11 -14.87
C ARG A 51 -6.89 12.82 -14.23
N ALA A 52 -7.46 11.91 -15.01
CA ALA A 52 -7.88 10.60 -14.51
C ALA A 52 -6.71 9.78 -13.97
N CYS A 53 -5.55 9.79 -14.65
CA CYS A 53 -4.33 9.13 -14.17
C CYS A 53 -3.84 9.74 -12.85
N PHE A 54 -3.77 11.07 -12.74
CA PHE A 54 -3.35 11.72 -11.49
C PHE A 54 -4.34 11.47 -10.35
N ASN A 55 -5.64 11.51 -10.60
CA ASN A 55 -6.65 11.16 -9.60
C ASN A 55 -6.51 9.70 -9.15
N GLY A 56 -6.27 8.77 -10.09
CA GLY A 56 -5.96 7.38 -9.77
C GLY A 56 -4.74 7.25 -8.86
N ALA A 57 -3.67 8.01 -9.12
CA ALA A 57 -2.46 8.01 -8.30
C ALA A 57 -2.75 8.46 -6.86
N ILE A 58 -3.66 9.44 -6.67
CA ILE A 58 -4.11 9.87 -5.35
C ILE A 58 -4.80 8.72 -4.61
N PHE A 59 -5.71 7.99 -5.27
CA PHE A 59 -6.38 6.84 -4.66
C PHE A 59 -5.39 5.77 -4.20
N TYR A 60 -4.43 5.40 -5.06
CA TYR A 60 -3.37 4.47 -4.66
C TYR A 60 -2.49 5.04 -3.53
N GLY A 61 -2.27 6.35 -3.49
CA GLY A 61 -1.61 7.02 -2.36
C GLY A 61 -2.34 6.82 -1.04
N ILE A 62 -3.67 6.95 -1.03
CA ILE A 62 -4.50 6.71 0.15
C ILE A 62 -4.42 5.22 0.56
N THR A 63 -4.52 4.30 -0.40
CA THR A 63 -4.40 2.86 -0.12
C THR A 63 -3.02 2.50 0.44
N LEU A 64 -1.95 3.11 -0.07
CA LEU A 64 -0.59 2.95 0.46
C LEU A 64 -0.51 3.44 1.90
N PHE A 65 -1.05 4.63 2.20
CA PHE A 65 -1.08 5.18 3.55
C PHE A 65 -1.78 4.24 4.53
N LEU A 66 -2.98 3.77 4.19
CA LEU A 66 -3.71 2.80 5.02
C LEU A 66 -2.95 1.49 5.21
N SER A 67 -2.27 1.00 4.16
CA SER A 67 -1.46 -0.23 4.22
C SER A 67 -0.27 -0.08 5.17
N VAL A 68 0.41 1.07 5.14
CA VAL A 68 1.53 1.38 6.05
C VAL A 68 1.04 1.52 7.49
N VAL A 69 -0.06 2.23 7.71
CA VAL A 69 -0.68 2.37 9.03
C VAL A 69 -1.06 0.99 9.57
N ALA A 70 -1.77 0.18 8.78
CA ALA A 70 -2.14 -1.17 9.15
C ALA A 70 -0.92 -2.00 9.56
N ARG A 71 0.18 -1.93 8.79
CA ARG A 71 1.44 -2.61 9.12
C ARG A 71 2.06 -2.15 10.43
N ILE A 72 2.01 -0.86 10.75
CA ILE A 72 2.51 -0.34 12.03
C ILE A 72 1.68 -0.87 13.18
N TYR A 73 0.35 -0.85 13.04
CA TYR A 73 -0.57 -1.36 14.05
C TYR A 73 -0.42 -2.88 14.25
N THR A 74 -0.28 -3.67 13.19
CA THR A 74 -0.08 -5.12 13.32
C THR A 74 1.23 -5.44 14.02
N ARG A 75 2.33 -4.76 13.67
CA ARG A 75 3.63 -4.93 14.33
C ARG A 75 3.58 -4.57 15.82
N ARG A 76 2.95 -3.45 16.17
CA ARG A 76 2.78 -3.05 17.57
C ARG A 76 1.90 -4.02 18.35
N GLY A 77 0.81 -4.50 17.74
CA GLY A 77 -0.08 -5.49 18.35
C GLY A 77 0.62 -6.85 18.58
N GLN A 78 1.46 -7.28 17.64
CA GLN A 78 2.26 -8.50 17.78
C GLN A 78 3.29 -8.36 18.92
N ALA A 79 4.01 -7.24 18.98
CA ALA A 79 4.97 -6.99 20.06
C ALA A 79 4.29 -6.97 21.44
N ALA A 80 3.13 -6.33 21.55
CA ALA A 80 2.35 -6.33 22.80
C ALA A 80 1.88 -7.74 23.19
N ARG A 81 1.39 -8.53 22.23
CA ARG A 81 1.00 -9.94 22.50
C ARG A 81 2.20 -10.79 22.94
N GLN A 82 3.35 -10.62 22.32
CA GLN A 82 4.56 -11.37 22.70
C GLN A 82 5.01 -11.02 24.12
N ALA A 83 5.02 -9.73 24.48
CA ALA A 83 5.35 -9.29 25.83
C ALA A 83 4.39 -9.85 26.90
N LEU A 84 3.08 -9.93 26.59
CA LEU A 84 2.10 -10.54 27.48
C LEU A 84 2.34 -12.04 27.68
N ILE A 85 2.59 -12.77 26.60
CA ILE A 85 2.85 -14.23 26.67
C ILE A 85 4.15 -14.52 27.44
N GLU A 86 5.18 -13.69 27.27
CA GLU A 86 6.43 -13.85 28.00
C GLU A 86 6.26 -13.57 29.50
N ALA A 87 5.47 -12.56 29.86
CA ALA A 87 5.13 -12.27 31.25
C ALA A 87 4.32 -13.41 31.90
N GLU A 88 3.37 -14.02 31.19
CA GLU A 88 2.64 -15.21 31.66
C GLU A 88 3.58 -16.39 31.90
N ARG A 89 4.46 -16.72 30.95
CA ARG A 89 5.43 -17.82 31.09
C ARG A 89 6.40 -17.63 32.25
N LEU A 90 6.82 -16.40 32.52
CA LEU A 90 7.68 -16.09 33.67
C LEU A 90 6.96 -16.33 35.00
N ARG A 91 5.66 -16.00 35.07
CA ARG A 91 4.83 -16.30 36.25
C ARG A 91 4.67 -17.79 36.47
N GLU A 92 4.32 -18.55 35.42
CA GLU A 92 4.20 -20.02 35.50
C GLU A 92 5.51 -20.67 35.97
N ARG A 93 6.67 -20.21 35.48
CA ARG A 93 7.98 -20.72 35.93
C ARG A 93 8.30 -20.38 37.39
N ALA A 94 7.87 -19.21 37.86
CA ALA A 94 8.08 -18.82 39.25
C ALA A 94 7.23 -19.65 40.21
N GLU A 95 5.98 -19.96 39.83
CA GLU A 95 5.09 -20.81 40.62
C GLU A 95 5.61 -22.26 40.71
N LEU A 96 6.10 -22.83 39.60
CA LEU A 96 6.71 -24.17 39.56
C LEU A 96 8.03 -24.32 40.33
N HIS A 97 8.66 -23.24 40.77
CA HIS A 97 9.88 -23.28 41.59
C HIS A 97 9.61 -23.16 43.10
N ILE A 98 8.35 -22.96 43.50
CA ILE A 98 7.94 -22.80 44.90
C ILE A 98 7.32 -24.09 45.46
N GLU A 99 6.88 -25.02 44.60
CA GLU A 99 6.52 -26.42 44.96
C GLU A 99 7.74 -27.35 44.95
#